data_AF-E1RDJ2-F1
#
_entry.id   AF-E1RDJ2-F1
#
_cell.length_a   1.000
_cell.length_b   1.000
_cell.length_c   1.000
_cell.angle_alpha   90.00
_cell.angle_beta   90.00
_cell.angle_gamma   90.00
#
_symmetry.space_group_name_H-M   'P 1'
#
loop_
_entity.id
_entity.type
_entity.pdbx_description
1 polymer ?
#
loop_
_entity_poly.entity_id
_entity_poly.type
_entity_poly.pdbx_seq_one_letter_code
_entity_poly.pdbx_strand_id
1 'polypeptide(L)' 'MPRSKKQMEQLNKAKKAKAEELSKQAAEGSEAAKKKLKKLEKKIK' A
#
# COMPACT_ATOMS: atom_id res chain seq x y z
N MET A 1 20.53 9.51 3.23
CA MET A 1 20.96 8.94 1.93
C MET A 1 19.79 8.93 0.96
N PRO A 2 19.89 9.59 -0.20
CA PRO A 2 18.88 9.45 -1.25
C PRO A 2 18.87 8.00 -1.75
N ARG A 3 17.68 7.42 -1.90
CA ARG A 3 17.52 6.06 -2.43
C ARG A 3 17.74 6.07 -3.94
N SER A 4 18.40 5.03 -4.45
CA SER A 4 18.59 4.89 -5.90
C SER A 4 17.24 4.65 -6.61
N LYS A 5 17.16 4.95 -7.91
CA LYS A 5 15.93 4.73 -8.71
C LYS A 5 15.43 3.29 -8.60
N LYS A 6 16.33 2.30 -8.65
CA LYS A 6 16.00 0.87 -8.47
C LYS A 6 15.39 0.58 -7.09
N GLN A 7 15.92 1.19 -6.03
CA GLN A 7 15.37 1.04 -4.68
C GLN A 7 13.98 1.67 -4.56
N MET A 8 13.76 2.83 -5.20
CA MET A 8 12.44 3.48 -5.23
C MET A 8 11.41 2.63 -5.99
N GLU A 9 11.79 2.01 -7.11
CA GLU A 9 10.91 1.09 -7.84
C GLU A 9 10.50 -0.12 -7.01
N GLN A 10 11.46 -0.76 -6.33
CA GLN A 10 11.16 -1.91 -5.46
C GLN A 10 10.22 -1.52 -4.32
N LEU A 11 10.44 -0.37 -3.69
CA LEU A 11 9.55 0.14 -2.64
C LEU A 11 8.15 0.46 -3.17
N ASN A 12 8.04 1.00 -4.39
CA ASN A 12 6.75 1.27 -5.01
C ASN A 12 6.00 -0.03 -5.35
N LYS A 13 6.70 -1.05 -5.84
CA LYS A 13 6.12 -2.39 -6.04
C LYS A 13 5.63 -3.00 -4.73
N ALA A 14 6.44 -2.95 -3.68
CA ALA A 14 6.06 -3.45 -2.35
C ALA A 14 4.86 -2.70 -1.74
N LYS A 15 4.78 -1.38 -1.94
CA LYS A 15 3.62 -0.57 -1.53
C LYS A 15 2.36 -0.95 -2.31
N LYS A 16 2.46 -1.16 -3.62
CA LYS A 16 1.33 -1.61 -4.46
C LYS A 16 0.84 -2.99 -4.04
N ALA A 17 1.75 -3.96 -3.84
CA ALA A 17 1.40 -5.30 -3.37
C ALA A 17 0.67 -5.27 -2.03
N LYS A 18 1.17 -4.49 -1.05
CA LYS A 18 0.47 -4.31 0.24
C LYS A 18 -0.88 -3.61 0.10
N ALA A 19 -1.02 -2.68 -0.84
CA ALA A 19 -2.29 -2.02 -1.10
C ALA A 19 -3.32 -2.99 -1.71
N GLU A 20 -2.90 -3.83 -2.67
CA GLU A 20 -3.75 -4.89 -3.24
C GLU A 20 -4.16 -5.92 -2.20
N GLU A 21 -3.24 -6.32 -1.32
CA GLU A 21 -3.52 -7.29 -0.26
C GLU A 21 -4.51 -6.73 0.78
N LEU A 22 -4.31 -5.48 1.21
CA LEU A 22 -5.29 -4.77 2.04
C LEU A 22 -6.63 -4.54 1.32
N SER A 23 -6.62 -4.38 -0.01
CA SER A 23 -7.84 -4.24 -0.81
C SER A 23 -8.63 -5.53 -0.87
N LYS A 24 -7.95 -6.67 -1.03
CA LYS A 24 -8.59 -7.99 -0.98
C LYS A 24 -9.21 -8.24 0.39
N GLN A 25 -8.45 -8.02 1.46
CA GLN A 25 -8.96 -8.15 2.82
C GLN A 25 -10.11 -7.19 3.13
N ALA A 26 -10.08 -5.96 2.58
CA ALA A 26 -11.18 -5.01 2.72
C ALA A 26 -12.44 -5.46 1.94
N ALA A 27 -12.27 -6.06 0.76
CA ALA A 27 -13.35 -6.63 -0.03
C ALA A 27 -13.97 -7.87 0.63
N GLU A 28 -13.17 -8.65 1.36
CA GLU A 28 -13.61 -9.78 2.20
C GLU A 28 -14.35 -9.33 3.47
N GLY A 29 -14.55 -8.02 3.68
CA GLY A 29 -15.32 -7.47 4.81
C GLY A 29 -14.47 -7.04 6.02
N SER A 30 -13.14 -7.04 5.92
CA SER A 30 -12.28 -6.55 7.00
C SER A 30 -12.31 -5.01 7.09
N GLU A 31 -13.10 -4.48 8.01
CA GLU A 31 -13.14 -3.06 8.41
C GLU A 31 -11.74 -2.51 8.76
N ALA A 32 -10.90 -3.34 9.38
CA ALA A 32 -9.53 -2.97 9.74
C ALA A 32 -8.64 -2.78 8.50
N ALA A 33 -8.77 -3.65 7.49
CA ALA A 33 -8.04 -3.53 6.24
C ALA A 33 -8.51 -2.30 5.45
N LYS A 34 -9.82 -2.03 5.41
CA LYS A 34 -10.41 -0.84 4.79
C LYS A 34 -9.87 0.47 5.38
N LYS A 35 -9.78 0.55 6.72
CA LYS A 35 -9.18 1.71 7.41
C LYS A 35 -7.69 1.87 7.11
N LYS A 36 -6.93 0.78 7.04
CA LYS A 36 -5.50 0.79 6.68
C LYS A 36 -5.27 1.22 5.24
N LEU A 37 -6.09 0.72 4.30
CA LEU A 37 -6.05 1.06 2.89
C LEU A 37 -6.34 2.56 2.68
N LYS A 38 -7.41 3.08 3.29
CA LYS A 38 -7.77 4.50 3.22
C LYS A 38 -6.68 5.42 3.81
N LYS A 39 -5.98 4.99 4.87
CA LYS A 39 -4.81 5.71 5.43
C LYS A 39 -3.60 5.66 4.48
N LEU A 40 -3.37 4.54 3.79
CA LEU A 40 -2.30 4.40 2.81
C LEU A 40 -2.55 5.28 1.59
N GLU A 41 -3.76 5.29 1.03
CA GLU A 41 -4.16 6.16 -0.08
C GLU A 41 -3.94 7.64 0.25
N LYS A 42 -4.36 8.08 1.46
CA LYS A 42 -4.16 9.46 1.92
C LYS A 42 -2.69 9.87 2.11
N LYS A 43 -1.77 8.92 2.28
CA LYS A 43 -0.32 9.19 2.40
C LYS A 43 0.40 9.16 1.05
N ILE A 44 -0.23 8.57 0.03
CA ILE A 44 0.29 8.46 -1.33
C ILE A 44 -0.23 9.61 -2.19
N LYS A 45 -1.45 10.09 -1.91
CA LYS A 45 -2.01 11.34 -2.45
C LYS A 45 -1.29 12.55 -1.86
#